data_AF-A0A355S5P1-F1
#
_entry.id   AF-A0A355S5P1-F1
#
_cell.length_a   1.000
_cell.length_b   1.000
_cell.length_c   1.000
_cell.angle_alpha   90.00
_cell.angle_beta   90.00
_cell.angle_gamma   90.00
#
_symmetry.space_group_name_H-M   'P 1'
#
loop_
_entity.id
_entity.type
_entity.pdbx_description
1 polymer ?
#
loop_
_entity_poly.entity_id
_entity_poly.type
_entity_poly.pdbx_seq_one_letter_code
_entity_poly.pdbx_strand_id
1 'polypeptide(L)'
;MKFIASLILSSSVLVVTPPAAGQQQSEYLSLRLEMERAIRKGNAFLQSQQEKEGLWGEKETPALTSLVLAAMMRDPGLDYTKPHPKHIEKGFDWLVQQQKDDGGIYVKGLATYNTSSAIMALLARDREEDRPMILKAR
;
A
#
# COMPACT_ATOMS: atom_id res chain seq x y z
N MET A 1 -27.49 -81.05 -18.12
CA MET A 1 -27.56 -79.60 -18.40
C MET A 1 -27.59 -78.85 -17.08
N LYS A 2 -26.49 -78.20 -16.68
CA LYS A 2 -26.43 -77.31 -15.52
C LYS A 2 -25.90 -75.97 -16.03
N PHE A 3 -26.76 -74.95 -16.09
CA PHE A 3 -26.38 -73.61 -16.50
C PHE A 3 -25.76 -72.86 -15.33
N ILE A 4 -24.51 -72.43 -15.51
CA ILE A 4 -23.77 -71.55 -14.60
C ILE A 4 -24.18 -70.12 -14.96
N ALA A 5 -24.82 -69.40 -14.04
CA ALA A 5 -25.13 -67.98 -14.21
C ALA A 5 -24.04 -67.16 -13.51
N SER A 6 -23.09 -66.64 -14.29
CA SER A 6 -22.10 -65.67 -13.82
C SER A 6 -22.76 -64.29 -13.72
N LEU A 7 -22.88 -63.77 -12.50
CA LEU A 7 -23.37 -62.44 -12.22
C LEU A 7 -22.18 -61.45 -12.27
N ILE A 8 -22.08 -60.66 -13.34
CA ILE A 8 -21.06 -59.63 -13.48
C ILE A 8 -21.51 -58.40 -12.69
N LEU A 9 -20.87 -58.14 -11.55
CA LEU A 9 -21.06 -56.94 -10.75
C LEU A 9 -20.32 -55.79 -11.44
N SER A 10 -21.05 -54.90 -12.11
CA SER A 10 -20.49 -53.68 -12.69
C SER A 10 -20.30 -52.62 -11.61
N SER A 11 -19.06 -52.41 -11.16
CA SER A 11 -18.71 -51.35 -10.22
C SER A 11 -18.63 -50.02 -10.96
N SER A 12 -19.67 -49.19 -10.86
CA SER A 12 -19.64 -47.80 -11.34
C SER A 12 -18.74 -46.97 -10.42
N VAL A 13 -17.57 -46.57 -10.92
CA VAL A 13 -16.68 -45.62 -10.22
C VAL A 13 -17.30 -44.23 -10.34
N LEU A 14 -17.85 -43.71 -9.25
CA LEU A 14 -18.21 -42.31 -9.11
C LEU A 14 -16.93 -41.47 -9.13
N VAL A 15 -16.65 -40.83 -10.26
CA VAL A 15 -15.61 -39.81 -10.36
C VAL A 15 -16.15 -38.56 -9.66
N VAL A 16 -15.75 -38.37 -8.39
CA VAL A 16 -15.96 -37.11 -7.69
C VAL A 16 -15.00 -36.09 -8.31
N THR A 17 -15.52 -35.24 -9.19
CA THR A 17 -14.79 -34.07 -9.66
C THR A 17 -14.71 -33.08 -8.49
N PRO A 18 -13.51 -32.72 -8.00
CA PRO A 18 -13.40 -31.66 -7.02
C PRO A 18 -13.94 -30.36 -7.61
N PRO A 19 -14.64 -29.52 -6.82
CA PRO A 19 -15.13 -28.25 -7.32
C PRO A 19 -13.95 -27.41 -7.81
N ALA A 20 -14.11 -26.82 -9.00
CA ALA A 20 -13.14 -25.93 -9.64
C ALA A 20 -12.83 -24.63 -8.86
N ALA A 21 -13.25 -24.54 -7.59
CA ALA A 21 -13.05 -23.39 -6.71
C ALA A 21 -11.59 -23.24 -6.24
N GLY A 22 -10.76 -24.29 -6.35
CA GLY A 22 -9.37 -24.28 -5.87
C GLY A 22 -8.31 -23.89 -6.92
N GLN A 23 -8.67 -23.77 -8.20
CA GLN A 23 -7.71 -23.48 -9.29
C GLN A 23 -7.61 -22.00 -9.67
N GLN A 24 -8.36 -21.12 -9.00
CA GLN A 24 -8.31 -19.67 -9.22
C GLN A 24 -7.10 -19.01 -8.52
N GLN A 25 -5.93 -19.66 -8.46
CA GLN A 25 -4.68 -18.97 -8.11
C GLN A 25 -4.22 -18.19 -9.36
N SER A 26 -5.01 -17.14 -9.65
CA SER A 26 -4.93 -16.09 -10.69
C SER A 26 -3.88 -16.27 -11.79
N GLU A 27 -4.34 -16.24 -13.04
CA GLU A 27 -3.56 -16.08 -14.28
C GLU A 27 -2.40 -15.06 -14.17
N TYR A 28 -2.52 -14.08 -13.27
CA TYR A 28 -1.55 -13.01 -13.06
C TYR A 28 -0.73 -13.13 -11.77
N LEU A 29 -0.65 -14.30 -11.14
CA LEU A 29 0.09 -14.46 -9.88
C LEU A 29 1.56 -14.02 -10.01
N SER A 30 2.27 -14.44 -11.07
CA SER A 30 3.67 -14.05 -11.28
C SER A 30 3.80 -12.54 -11.42
N LEU A 31 2.96 -11.94 -12.27
CA LEU A 31 2.95 -10.49 -12.49
C LEU A 31 2.69 -9.72 -11.20
N ARG A 32 1.72 -10.15 -10.38
CA ARG A 32 1.45 -9.54 -9.07
C ARG A 32 2.66 -9.61 -8.15
N LEU A 33 3.30 -10.78 -8.04
CA LEU A 33 4.48 -10.96 -7.19
C LEU A 33 5.68 -10.12 -7.68
N GLU A 34 5.83 -9.96 -8.99
CA GLU A 34 6.84 -9.09 -9.60
C GLU A 34 6.58 -7.61 -9.32
N MET A 35 5.31 -7.17 -9.44
CA MET A 35 4.90 -5.80 -9.08
C MET A 35 5.15 -5.51 -7.60
N GLU A 36 4.72 -6.39 -6.70
CA GLU A 36 4.97 -6.23 -5.26
C GLU A 36 6.48 -6.22 -4.95
N ARG A 37 7.28 -7.04 -5.65
CA ARG A 37 8.75 -7.01 -5.50
C ARG A 37 9.34 -5.68 -5.97
N ALA A 38 8.84 -5.12 -7.07
CA ALA A 38 9.27 -3.82 -7.56
C ALA A 38 8.93 -2.70 -6.56
N ILE A 39 7.72 -2.72 -5.99
CA ILE A 39 7.28 -1.79 -4.93
C ILE A 39 8.19 -1.89 -3.72
N ARG A 40 8.43 -3.10 -3.19
CA ARG A 40 9.35 -3.30 -2.05
C ARG A 40 10.75 -2.78 -2.32
N LYS A 41 11.29 -3.00 -3.52
CA LYS A 41 12.61 -2.47 -3.91
C LYS A 41 12.61 -0.94 -3.96
N GLY A 42 11.56 -0.33 -4.51
CA GLY A 42 11.38 1.11 -4.53
C GLY A 42 11.30 1.71 -3.12
N ASN A 43 10.48 1.12 -2.24
CA ASN A 43 10.34 1.56 -0.85
C ASN A 43 11.64 1.42 -0.07
N ALA A 44 12.39 0.33 -0.26
CA ALA A 44 13.70 0.16 0.36
C ALA A 44 14.72 1.21 -0.12
N PHE A 45 14.72 1.53 -1.42
CA PHE A 45 15.52 2.63 -1.95
C PHE A 45 15.12 3.96 -1.33
N LEU A 46 13.84 4.32 -1.36
CA LEU A 46 13.35 5.56 -0.77
C LEU A 46 13.71 5.65 0.71
N GLN A 47 13.51 4.59 1.50
CA GLN A 47 13.94 4.54 2.90
C GLN A 47 15.43 4.88 3.07
N SER A 48 16.31 4.36 2.20
CA SER A 48 17.75 4.66 2.25
C SER A 48 18.11 6.10 1.89
N GLN A 49 17.22 6.81 1.19
CA GLN A 49 17.40 8.21 0.79
C GLN A 49 16.82 9.18 1.81
N GLN A 50 16.21 8.71 2.91
CA GLN A 50 15.62 9.60 3.91
C GLN A 50 16.70 10.41 4.62
N GLU A 51 16.51 11.72 4.71
CA GLU A 51 17.44 12.60 5.40
C GLU A 51 17.34 12.49 6.93
N LYS A 52 18.34 13.06 7.61
CA LYS A 52 18.40 13.08 9.08
C LYS A 52 17.16 13.74 9.71
N GLU A 53 16.58 14.74 9.06
CA GLU A 53 15.37 15.42 9.54
C GLU A 53 14.08 14.65 9.22
N GLY A 54 14.14 13.59 8.40
CA GLY A 54 12.98 12.76 8.04
C GLY A 54 12.39 13.04 6.66
N LEU A 55 12.84 14.08 5.98
CA LEU A 55 12.36 14.44 4.65
C LEU A 55 13.02 13.64 3.51
N TRP A 56 12.41 13.76 2.34
CA TRP A 56 12.98 13.43 1.04
C TRP A 56 12.99 14.67 0.14
N GLY A 57 14.08 14.84 -0.60
CA GLY A 57 14.27 15.96 -1.52
C GLY A 57 14.63 17.25 -0.81
N GLU A 58 14.25 18.38 -1.41
CA GLU A 58 14.61 19.71 -0.92
C GLU A 58 13.73 20.14 0.25
N LYS A 59 14.35 20.76 1.27
CA LYS A 59 13.67 21.26 2.47
C LYS A 59 12.60 22.30 2.16
N GLU A 60 12.80 23.09 1.11
CA GLU A 60 11.88 24.12 0.65
C GLU A 60 10.64 23.56 -0.07
N THR A 61 10.65 22.26 -0.42
CA THR A 61 9.62 21.62 -1.26
C THR A 61 9.00 20.39 -0.58
N PRO A 62 8.11 20.58 0.43
CA PRO A 62 7.42 19.49 1.13
C PRO A 62 6.66 18.50 0.22
N ALA A 63 6.29 18.91 -1.00
CA ALA A 63 5.65 18.04 -1.98
C ALA A 63 6.46 16.76 -2.27
N LEU A 64 7.80 16.83 -2.32
CA LEU A 64 8.64 15.67 -2.63
C LEU A 64 8.51 14.60 -1.54
N THR A 65 8.60 15.03 -0.28
CA THR A 65 8.36 14.17 0.88
C THR A 65 6.93 13.63 0.87
N SER A 66 5.94 14.47 0.55
CA SER A 66 4.53 14.07 0.49
C SER A 66 4.29 12.96 -0.54
N LEU A 67 4.89 13.06 -1.72
CA LEU A 67 4.77 12.04 -2.78
C LEU A 67 5.38 10.71 -2.35
N VAL A 68 6.54 10.73 -1.70
CA VAL A 68 7.18 9.52 -1.16
C VAL A 68 6.29 8.86 -0.09
N LEU A 69 5.78 9.64 0.86
CA LEU A 69 4.88 9.13 1.90
C LEU A 69 3.59 8.56 1.32
N ALA A 70 2.99 9.26 0.35
CA ALA A 70 1.78 8.79 -0.32
C ALA A 70 2.01 7.51 -1.14
N ALA A 71 3.22 7.28 -1.65
CA ALA A 71 3.59 6.03 -2.31
C ALA A 71 3.79 4.90 -1.29
N MET A 72 4.50 5.16 -0.18
CA MET A 72 4.74 4.19 0.88
C MET A 72 3.45 3.74 1.57
N MET A 73 2.50 4.64 1.77
CA MET A 73 1.18 4.27 2.27
C MET A 73 0.48 3.28 1.32
N ARG A 74 0.66 3.41 0.01
CA ARG A 74 0.02 2.51 -0.97
C ARG A 74 0.78 1.20 -1.20
N ASP A 75 1.75 0.86 -0.35
CA ASP A 75 2.41 -0.45 -0.39
C ASP A 75 1.40 -1.55 0.01
N PRO A 76 1.09 -2.52 -0.86
CA PRO A 76 0.19 -3.63 -0.52
C PRO A 76 0.74 -4.53 0.60
N GLY A 77 2.04 -4.45 0.91
CA GLY A 77 2.68 -5.15 2.01
C GLY A 77 2.64 -4.39 3.35
N LEU A 78 2.09 -3.18 3.40
CA LEU A 78 1.96 -2.42 4.65
C LEU A 78 0.80 -2.96 5.49
N ASP A 79 1.09 -3.26 6.76
CA ASP A 79 0.09 -3.72 7.74
C ASP A 79 -0.48 -2.52 8.52
N TYR A 80 -1.67 -2.09 8.11
CA TYR A 80 -2.39 -0.95 8.71
C TYR A 80 -2.93 -1.21 10.12
N THR A 81 -2.88 -2.47 10.60
CA THR A 81 -3.26 -2.79 11.99
C THR A 81 -2.14 -2.53 12.99
N LYS A 82 -0.94 -2.18 12.49
CA LYS A 82 0.26 -1.89 13.29
C LYS A 82 0.71 -0.45 13.09
N PRO A 83 1.50 0.10 14.04
CA PRO A 83 2.20 1.36 13.80
C PRO A 83 3.03 1.31 12.52
N HIS A 84 3.10 2.41 11.78
CA HIS A 84 3.87 2.42 10.54
C HIS A 84 5.37 2.26 10.85
N PRO A 85 6.15 1.77 9.88
CA PRO A 85 7.60 1.80 9.95
C PRO A 85 8.14 3.16 10.40
N LYS A 86 9.14 3.17 11.29
CA LYS A 86 9.68 4.41 11.90
C LYS A 86 10.07 5.49 10.89
N HIS A 87 10.57 5.11 9.72
CA HIS A 87 10.94 6.08 8.67
C HIS A 87 9.70 6.78 8.07
N ILE A 88 8.58 6.08 7.95
CA ILE A 88 7.30 6.67 7.49
C ILE A 88 6.79 7.65 8.54
N GLU A 89 6.74 7.24 9.81
CA GLU A 89 6.30 8.12 10.91
C GLU A 89 7.15 9.39 10.97
N LYS A 90 8.48 9.25 10.93
CA LYS A 90 9.40 10.38 10.94
C LYS A 90 9.18 11.34 9.76
N GLY A 91 8.85 10.81 8.58
CA GLY A 91 8.56 11.64 7.42
C GLY A 91 7.26 12.42 7.58
N PHE A 92 6.22 11.79 8.13
CA PHE A 92 5.00 12.50 8.46
C PHE A 92 5.20 13.52 9.59
N ASP A 93 5.98 13.20 10.62
CA ASP A 93 6.31 14.13 11.70
C ASP A 93 6.97 15.39 11.16
N TRP A 94 7.89 15.23 10.19
CA TRP A 94 8.48 16.38 9.49
C TRP A 94 7.43 17.12 8.65
N LEU A 95 6.58 16.42 7.91
CA LEU A 95 5.59 17.02 7.01
C LEU A 95 4.58 17.89 7.77
N VAL A 96 4.07 17.41 8.92
CA VAL A 96 3.06 18.15 9.69
C VAL A 96 3.62 19.44 10.30
N GLN A 97 4.93 19.50 10.59
CA GLN A 97 5.60 20.70 11.05
C GLN A 97 5.70 21.80 9.98
N GLN A 98 5.41 21.48 8.71
CA GLN A 98 5.43 22.47 7.62
C GLN A 98 4.12 23.25 7.49
N GLN A 99 3.09 22.92 8.29
CA GLN A 99 1.85 23.68 8.31
C GLN A 99 2.08 25.10 8.85
N LYS A 100 1.48 26.09 8.17
CA LYS A 100 1.53 27.50 8.54
C LYS A 100 0.31 27.93 9.34
N ASP A 101 0.34 29.16 9.83
CA ASP A 101 -0.76 29.75 10.59
C ASP A 101 -2.05 29.84 9.75
N ASP A 102 -1.91 30.08 8.44
CA ASP A 102 -3.02 30.08 7.47
C ASP A 102 -3.54 28.66 7.13
N GLY A 103 -2.88 27.61 7.63
CA GLY A 103 -3.25 26.22 7.40
C GLY A 103 -2.57 25.55 6.21
N GLY A 104 -1.99 26.32 5.28
CA GLY A 104 -1.24 25.78 4.15
C GLY A 104 -0.02 24.99 4.62
N ILE A 105 0.39 23.99 3.83
CA ILE A 105 1.55 23.14 4.13
C ILE A 105 2.61 23.38 3.05
N TYR A 106 3.56 24.27 3.33
CA TYR A 106 4.61 24.67 2.40
C TYR A 106 5.79 25.30 3.14
N VAL A 107 6.91 25.53 2.46
CA VAL A 107 8.03 26.30 3.04
C VAL A 107 8.25 27.58 2.27
N LYS A 108 8.53 27.49 0.96
CA LYS A 108 8.74 28.67 0.10
C LYS A 108 8.20 28.42 -1.31
N GLY A 109 7.33 29.32 -1.78
CA GLY A 109 6.73 29.22 -3.11
C GLY A 109 5.83 27.99 -3.27
N LEU A 110 5.20 27.86 -4.46
CA LEU A 110 4.39 26.70 -4.85
C LEU A 110 3.40 26.23 -3.76
N ALA A 111 2.81 27.16 -3.02
CA ALA A 111 2.05 26.85 -1.80
C ALA A 111 0.89 25.87 -2.08
N THR A 112 0.15 26.08 -3.17
CA THR A 112 -0.95 25.19 -3.58
C THR A 112 -0.46 23.78 -3.94
N TYR A 113 0.67 23.66 -4.63
CA TYR A 113 1.21 22.36 -5.04
C TYR A 113 1.73 21.57 -3.83
N ASN A 114 2.46 22.22 -2.94
CA ASN A 114 2.93 21.61 -1.69
C ASN A 114 1.76 21.20 -0.79
N THR A 115 0.81 22.10 -0.60
CA THR A 115 -0.34 21.85 0.30
C THR A 115 -1.22 20.72 -0.23
N SER A 116 -1.55 20.71 -1.53
CA SER A 116 -2.37 19.65 -2.12
C SER A 116 -1.68 18.27 -2.06
N SER A 117 -0.38 18.21 -2.32
CA SER A 117 0.41 16.98 -2.19
C SER A 117 0.44 16.48 -0.75
N ALA A 118 0.63 17.39 0.22
CA ALA A 118 0.63 17.05 1.63
C ALA A 118 -0.74 16.51 2.10
N ILE A 119 -1.84 17.15 1.69
CA ILE A 119 -3.20 16.65 1.97
C ILE A 119 -3.38 15.23 1.43
N MET A 120 -2.93 14.95 0.21
CA MET A 120 -3.02 13.59 -0.35
C MET A 120 -2.23 12.56 0.46
N ALA A 121 -1.06 12.93 0.98
CA ALA A 121 -0.26 12.05 1.82
C ALA A 121 -0.93 11.78 3.18
N LEU A 122 -1.47 12.82 3.81
CA LEU A 122 -2.18 12.71 5.09
C LEU A 122 -3.45 11.87 4.95
N LEU A 123 -4.23 12.07 3.88
CA LEU A 123 -5.39 11.23 3.58
C LEU A 123 -4.99 9.77 3.35
N ALA A 124 -3.83 9.50 2.75
CA ALA A 124 -3.38 8.13 2.49
C ALA A 124 -3.00 7.35 3.76
N ARG A 125 -2.67 8.03 4.87
CA ARG A 125 -2.41 7.37 6.16
C ARG A 125 -3.65 7.14 7.02
N ASP A 126 -4.79 7.68 6.61
CA ASP A 126 -6.13 7.42 7.16
C ASP A 126 -6.21 7.48 8.69
N ARG A 127 -5.74 8.59 9.27
CA ARG A 127 -5.79 8.85 10.71
C ARG A 127 -6.81 9.93 11.04
N GLU A 128 -7.68 9.66 12.01
CA GLU A 128 -8.64 10.66 12.48
C GLU A 128 -7.95 11.89 13.08
N GLU A 129 -6.75 11.72 13.67
CA GLU A 129 -5.97 12.82 14.22
C GLU A 129 -5.53 13.84 13.16
N ASP A 130 -5.47 13.45 11.88
CA ASP A 130 -5.09 14.36 10.78
C ASP A 130 -6.24 15.25 10.32
N ARG A 131 -7.49 14.88 10.63
CA ARG A 131 -8.68 15.54 10.12
C ARG A 131 -8.68 17.05 10.40
N PRO A 132 -8.36 17.56 11.61
CA PRO A 132 -8.31 19.01 11.86
C PRO A 132 -7.25 19.72 11.01
N MET A 133 -6.08 19.10 10.86
CA MET A 133 -4.97 19.65 10.07
C MET A 133 -5.34 19.73 8.59
N ILE A 134 -5.92 18.65 8.03
CA ILE A 134 -6.39 18.59 6.65
C ILE A 134 -7.47 19.64 6.40
N LEU A 135 -8.42 19.80 7.32
CA LEU A 135 -9.48 20.81 7.19
C LEU A 135 -8.93 22.22 7.20
N LYS A 136 -7.91 22.50 8.03
CA LYS A 136 -7.25 23.80 8.05
C LYS A 136 -6.51 24.11 6.73
N ALA A 137 -6.04 23.08 6.04
CA ALA A 137 -5.26 23.20 4.81
C ALA A 137 -6.09 23.30 3.52
N ARG A 138 -7.41 23.07 3.59
CA ARG A 138 -8.36 23.08 2.45
C ARG A 138 -8.98 24.45 2.25
#